data_AF-A0A946QHJ0-F1
#
_entry.id   AF-A0A946QHJ0-F1
#
_cell.length_a   1.000
_cell.length_b   1.000
_cell.length_c   1.000
_cell.angle_alpha   90.00
_cell.angle_beta   90.00
_cell.angle_gamma   90.00
#
_symmetry.space_group_name_H-M   'P 1'
#
loop_
_entity.id
_entity.type
_entity.pdbx_description
1 polymer ?
#
loop_
_entity_poly.entity_id
_entity_poly.type
_entity_poly.pdbx_seq_one_letter_code
_entity_poly.pdbx_strand_id
1 'polypeptide(L)'
;MNGLAYVEEHRHFKMKVFITILLVISVLYLFSAPVSAKSYLEGLEVIVIVEKCNLRSTPDTSKKNVIVVLSKNEKAFVMDTLNKEGHLWYLVKTPNYEGWLSASVSTLNKKATHFSLSDLIYKKTLINLEKEYPAKYFNLFNKVKKYYSKKEFDDLLLDQSNLLLQREYLDKLIFLASPVSIKKQNKQHKDWVSILVNQKTLNNGKLFFEKHKDHFLNAQKNTGVQASDILSILNWESRLGKYRGKYEIFKIFINQYFHIDEVEFELFKKGHYQKQGAMDRPVAVKRLQKIKKRALNNLSQLLIWARNTGFDPKIVKGSWAGAIGIPQFMPASMAYAVDGDKDGLIDLNTVPDSIFSVATYLKRHKYKERGREYAFYRYNHSDMYVRGVKLYSDKFKKLVPGLSTME
;
A
#
# COMPACT_ATOMS: atom_id res chain seq x y z
N MET A 1 -37.39 18.80 -53.46
CA MET A 1 -36.50 17.80 -52.81
C MET A 1 -35.50 17.34 -53.84
N ASN A 2 -34.23 17.76 -53.75
CA ASN A 2 -33.03 17.25 -54.49
C ASN A 2 -31.81 18.21 -54.40
N GLY A 3 -31.75 19.15 -53.44
CA GLY A 3 -30.64 20.11 -53.32
C GLY A 3 -29.63 19.88 -52.18
N LEU A 4 -29.96 19.04 -51.20
CA LEU A 4 -29.11 18.83 -50.00
C LEU A 4 -28.17 17.61 -50.10
N ALA A 5 -28.44 16.64 -50.98
CA ALA A 5 -27.57 15.46 -51.15
C ALA A 5 -26.31 15.74 -52.00
N TYR A 6 -26.36 16.72 -52.92
CA TYR A 6 -25.27 17.01 -53.86
C TYR A 6 -24.09 17.76 -53.21
N VAL A 7 -24.32 18.47 -52.10
CA VAL A 7 -23.28 19.26 -51.40
C VAL A 7 -22.45 18.38 -50.43
N GLU A 8 -23.03 17.30 -49.90
CA GLU A 8 -22.33 16.37 -49.00
C GLU A 8 -21.42 15.38 -49.75
N GLU A 9 -21.81 14.90 -50.94
CA GLU A 9 -20.96 14.01 -51.75
C GLU A 9 -19.72 14.72 -52.33
N HIS A 10 -19.83 15.99 -52.73
CA HIS A 10 -18.69 16.76 -53.23
C HIS A 10 -17.67 17.16 -52.14
N ARG A 11 -18.10 17.36 -50.89
CA ARG A 11 -17.18 17.53 -49.76
C ARG A 11 -16.46 16.23 -49.41
N HIS A 12 -17.16 15.09 -49.44
CA HIS A 12 -16.54 13.80 -49.19
C HIS A 12 -15.57 13.35 -50.30
N PHE A 13 -15.84 13.70 -51.57
CA PHE A 13 -14.95 13.38 -52.69
C PHE A 13 -13.68 14.25 -52.70
N LYS A 14 -13.80 15.58 -52.48
CA LYS A 14 -12.60 16.45 -52.36
C LYS A 14 -11.74 16.10 -51.14
N MET A 15 -12.34 15.70 -50.02
CA MET A 15 -11.60 15.29 -48.82
C MET A 15 -10.92 13.93 -48.98
N LYS A 16 -11.54 12.96 -49.66
CA LYS A 16 -10.91 11.67 -49.99
C LYS A 16 -9.78 11.81 -51.02
N VAL A 17 -9.91 12.67 -52.02
CA VAL A 17 -8.84 12.96 -52.99
C VAL A 17 -7.67 13.70 -52.33
N PHE A 18 -7.94 14.64 -51.40
CA PHE A 18 -6.87 15.34 -50.66
C PHE A 18 -6.12 14.41 -49.69
N ILE A 19 -6.82 13.48 -49.02
CA ILE A 19 -6.22 12.47 -48.14
C ILE A 19 -5.41 11.44 -48.95
N THR A 20 -5.88 11.06 -50.14
CA THR A 20 -5.17 10.11 -51.02
C THR A 20 -3.92 10.75 -51.64
N ILE A 21 -3.98 12.04 -52.01
CA ILE A 21 -2.80 12.79 -52.51
C ILE A 21 -1.78 13.04 -51.38
N LEU A 22 -2.21 13.31 -50.14
CA LEU A 22 -1.32 13.38 -48.98
C LEU A 22 -0.67 12.02 -48.64
N LEU A 23 -1.41 10.91 -48.79
CA LEU A 23 -0.86 9.56 -48.62
C LEU A 23 0.12 9.18 -49.74
N VAL A 24 -0.10 9.62 -50.98
CA VAL A 24 0.83 9.38 -52.09
C VAL A 24 2.08 10.26 -51.98
N ILE A 25 1.97 11.52 -51.52
CA ILE A 25 3.14 12.39 -51.27
C ILE A 25 3.94 11.92 -50.05
N SER A 26 3.31 11.38 -49.01
CA SER A 26 4.03 10.81 -47.87
C SER A 26 4.64 9.42 -48.14
N VAL A 27 4.11 8.67 -49.12
CA VAL A 27 4.71 7.41 -49.58
C VAL A 27 5.83 7.63 -50.61
N LEU A 28 5.78 8.70 -51.42
CA LEU A 28 6.88 9.04 -52.34
C LEU A 28 8.05 9.78 -51.67
N TYR A 29 7.85 10.46 -50.54
CA TYR A 29 8.96 10.97 -49.73
C TYR A 29 9.67 9.91 -48.87
N LEU A 30 9.22 8.65 -48.90
CA LEU A 30 9.87 7.52 -48.23
C LEU A 30 10.93 6.82 -49.09
N PHE A 31 11.17 7.28 -50.32
CA PHE A 31 12.18 6.74 -51.22
C PHE A 31 13.14 7.80 -51.75
N SER A 32 13.79 8.57 -50.86
CA SER A 32 15.15 9.13 -51.07
C SER A 32 15.45 10.25 -50.06
N ALA A 33 15.76 9.91 -48.81
CA ALA A 33 16.62 10.72 -47.93
C ALA A 33 16.92 9.95 -46.62
N PRO A 34 18.16 9.97 -46.10
CA PRO A 34 18.45 9.48 -44.77
C PRO A 34 17.93 10.50 -43.75
N VAL A 35 16.67 10.38 -43.36
CA VAL A 35 16.06 11.29 -42.37
C VAL A 35 16.46 10.83 -40.97
N SER A 36 17.23 11.68 -40.29
CA SER A 36 17.66 11.54 -38.92
C SER A 36 16.48 11.26 -37.99
N ALA A 37 16.54 10.16 -37.24
CA ALA A 37 15.57 9.74 -36.22
C ALA A 37 15.58 10.64 -34.95
N LYS A 38 15.73 11.96 -35.11
CA LYS A 38 15.95 12.88 -34.00
C LYS A 38 14.66 13.44 -33.38
N SER A 39 13.46 13.17 -33.92
CA SER A 39 12.29 14.00 -33.59
C SER A 39 10.99 13.30 -33.17
N TYR A 40 10.99 12.03 -32.75
CA TYR A 40 9.72 11.37 -32.34
C TYR A 40 9.68 10.73 -30.94
N LEU A 41 10.73 10.82 -30.12
CA LEU A 41 10.76 10.18 -28.78
C LEU A 41 11.15 11.14 -27.63
N GLU A 42 11.57 12.36 -27.91
CA GLU A 42 11.87 13.35 -26.85
C GLU A 42 10.60 13.66 -26.04
N GLY A 43 10.66 13.41 -24.72
CA GLY A 43 9.57 13.68 -23.78
C GLY A 43 8.55 12.56 -23.59
N LEU A 44 8.70 11.40 -24.25
CA LEU A 44 7.81 10.25 -24.09
C LEU A 44 8.44 9.17 -23.21
N GLU A 45 7.72 8.76 -22.15
CA GLU A 45 8.12 7.62 -21.32
C GLU A 45 7.76 6.31 -22.04
N VAL A 46 8.78 5.56 -22.47
CA VAL A 46 8.62 4.32 -23.24
C VAL A 46 9.20 3.14 -22.48
N ILE A 47 8.45 2.02 -22.43
CA ILE A 47 8.93 0.74 -21.91
C ILE A 47 9.53 -0.04 -23.08
N VAL A 48 10.81 -0.35 -22.99
CA VAL A 48 11.51 -1.19 -23.95
C VAL A 48 11.42 -2.63 -23.46
N ILE A 49 10.80 -3.48 -24.27
CA ILE A 49 10.88 -4.93 -24.13
C ILE A 49 12.08 -5.35 -24.96
N VAL A 50 13.13 -5.83 -24.29
CA VAL A 50 14.37 -6.19 -24.99
C VAL A 50 14.34 -7.66 -25.39
N GLU A 51 14.87 -7.96 -26.58
CA GLU A 51 15.42 -9.30 -26.83
C GLU A 51 16.80 -9.43 -26.16
N LYS A 52 17.48 -10.57 -26.34
CA LYS A 52 18.81 -10.81 -25.75
C LYS A 52 19.81 -9.74 -26.22
N CYS A 53 20.01 -8.71 -25.40
CA CYS A 53 20.68 -7.46 -25.78
C CYS A 53 21.73 -7.05 -24.74
N ASN A 54 22.83 -6.47 -25.20
CA ASN A 54 23.91 -6.00 -24.34
C ASN A 54 23.56 -4.62 -23.77
N LEU A 55 23.40 -4.55 -22.45
CA LEU A 55 23.39 -3.30 -21.70
C LEU A 55 24.82 -2.84 -21.43
N ARG A 56 25.09 -1.55 -21.61
CA ARG A 56 26.46 -0.99 -21.63
C ARG A 56 26.61 0.21 -20.70
N SER A 57 27.82 0.44 -20.20
CA SER A 57 28.12 1.60 -19.35
C SER A 57 28.19 2.91 -20.15
N THR A 58 28.58 2.84 -21.41
CA THR A 58 28.67 3.97 -22.33
C THR A 58 28.00 3.65 -23.67
N PRO A 59 27.52 4.69 -24.40
CA PRO A 59 26.92 4.52 -25.72
C PRO A 59 28.03 4.33 -26.77
N ASP A 60 28.56 3.10 -26.83
CA ASP A 60 29.49 2.63 -27.85
C ASP A 60 29.34 1.12 -28.13
N THR A 61 29.87 0.68 -29.27
CA THR A 61 29.73 -0.72 -29.71
C THR A 61 30.78 -1.66 -29.10
N SER A 62 31.71 -1.16 -28.28
CA SER A 62 32.84 -1.93 -27.73
C SER A 62 32.38 -3.01 -26.76
N LYS A 63 32.82 -4.26 -26.97
CA LYS A 63 32.53 -5.37 -26.05
C LYS A 63 33.06 -5.15 -24.62
N LYS A 64 34.03 -4.24 -24.43
CA LYS A 64 34.62 -3.92 -23.12
C LYS A 64 33.66 -3.20 -22.17
N ASN A 65 32.61 -2.57 -22.70
CA ASN A 65 31.69 -1.74 -21.93
C ASN A 65 30.35 -2.43 -21.64
N VAL A 66 30.23 -3.74 -21.91
CA VAL A 66 29.01 -4.51 -21.61
C VAL A 66 28.92 -4.76 -20.10
N ILE A 67 27.86 -4.24 -19.47
CA ILE A 67 27.53 -4.45 -18.06
C ILE A 67 26.86 -5.81 -17.87
N VAL A 68 25.83 -6.08 -18.68
CA VAL A 68 25.01 -7.29 -18.59
C VAL A 68 24.34 -7.58 -19.93
N VAL A 69 24.05 -8.84 -20.19
CA VAL A 69 23.16 -9.24 -21.29
C VAL A 69 21.77 -9.43 -20.72
N LEU A 70 20.84 -8.57 -21.14
CA LEU A 70 19.45 -8.66 -20.70
C LEU A 70 18.79 -9.91 -21.26
N SER A 71 17.91 -10.51 -20.47
CA SER A 71 17.16 -11.70 -20.86
C SER A 71 16.08 -11.35 -21.88
N LYS A 72 15.63 -12.35 -22.65
CA LYS A 72 14.52 -12.16 -23.59
C LYS A 72 13.27 -11.69 -22.83
N ASN A 73 12.64 -10.64 -23.34
CA ASN A 73 11.46 -9.96 -22.77
C ASN A 73 11.69 -9.25 -21.43
N GLU A 74 12.94 -8.98 -21.06
CA GLU A 74 13.24 -8.16 -19.89
C GLU A 74 12.69 -6.73 -20.10
N LYS A 75 12.08 -6.17 -19.05
CA LYS A 75 11.46 -4.84 -19.12
C LYS A 75 12.45 -3.78 -18.67
N ALA A 76 12.64 -2.77 -19.49
CA ALA A 76 13.47 -1.62 -19.18
C ALA A 76 12.74 -0.30 -19.45
N PHE A 77 13.01 0.73 -18.65
CA PHE A 77 12.46 2.07 -18.83
C PHE A 77 13.49 2.97 -19.50
N VAL A 78 13.11 3.67 -20.57
CA VAL A 78 13.98 4.66 -21.20
C VAL A 78 14.04 5.90 -20.31
N MET A 79 15.25 6.25 -19.91
CA MET A 79 15.58 7.44 -19.13
C MET A 79 16.10 8.57 -20.01
N ASP A 80 16.79 8.24 -21.10
CA ASP A 80 17.36 9.20 -22.06
C ASP A 80 17.59 8.55 -23.43
N THR A 81 17.74 9.36 -24.47
CA THR A 81 18.05 8.92 -25.83
C THR A 81 19.19 9.73 -26.43
N LEU A 82 20.12 9.04 -27.09
CA LEU A 82 21.27 9.68 -27.72
C LEU A 82 21.48 9.11 -29.13
N ASN A 83 21.71 9.98 -30.11
CA ASN A 83 22.22 9.55 -31.41
C ASN A 83 23.73 9.78 -31.46
N LYS A 84 24.50 8.71 -31.62
CA LYS A 84 25.96 8.75 -31.65
C LYS A 84 26.48 7.75 -32.67
N GLU A 85 27.37 8.20 -33.56
CA GLU A 85 28.01 7.37 -34.58
C GLU A 85 27.01 6.60 -35.47
N GLY A 86 25.87 7.21 -35.79
CA GLY A 86 24.82 6.57 -36.62
C GLY A 86 23.97 5.53 -35.88
N HIS A 87 24.19 5.34 -34.57
CA HIS A 87 23.39 4.47 -33.72
C HIS A 87 22.48 5.28 -32.79
N LEU A 88 21.21 4.86 -32.71
CA LEU A 88 20.30 5.33 -31.67
C LEU A 88 20.52 4.52 -30.39
N TRP A 89 20.77 5.24 -29.32
CA TRP A 89 21.06 4.73 -27.98
C TRP A 89 19.94 5.13 -27.02
N TYR A 90 19.63 4.21 -26.12
CA TYR A 90 18.65 4.40 -25.06
C TYR A 90 19.34 4.15 -23.72
N LEU A 91 19.40 5.16 -22.86
CA LEU A 91 19.75 4.95 -21.46
C LEU A 91 18.52 4.30 -20.82
N VAL A 92 18.68 3.09 -20.30
CA VAL A 92 17.56 2.35 -19.72
C VAL A 92 17.82 1.95 -18.28
N LYS A 93 16.74 1.89 -17.50
CA LYS A 93 16.72 1.40 -16.13
C LYS A 93 15.84 0.16 -16.01
N THR A 94 16.42 -0.94 -15.57
CA THR A 94 15.73 -2.18 -15.18
C THR A 94 15.61 -2.22 -13.65
N PRO A 95 14.97 -3.24 -13.04
CA PRO A 95 14.98 -3.41 -11.59
C PRO A 95 16.40 -3.55 -10.99
N ASN A 96 17.35 -4.07 -11.77
CA ASN A 96 18.67 -4.47 -11.28
C ASN A 96 19.84 -3.68 -11.87
N TYR A 97 19.65 -3.04 -13.03
CA TYR A 97 20.73 -2.45 -13.83
C TYR A 97 20.29 -1.15 -14.50
N GLU A 98 21.25 -0.25 -14.68
CA GLU A 98 21.11 0.97 -15.46
C GLU A 98 22.23 1.02 -16.49
N GLY A 99 21.92 1.36 -17.74
CA GLY A 99 22.92 1.43 -18.79
C GLY A 99 22.34 1.70 -20.17
N TRP A 100 23.21 1.86 -21.15
CA TRP A 100 22.90 2.16 -22.53
C TRP A 100 22.70 0.88 -23.34
N LEU A 101 21.66 0.86 -24.17
CA LEU A 101 21.49 -0.16 -25.22
C LEU A 101 21.30 0.51 -26.57
N SER A 102 21.70 -0.16 -27.65
CA SER A 102 21.45 0.27 -29.02
C SER A 102 20.50 -0.72 -29.68
N ALA A 103 19.47 -0.18 -30.36
CA ALA A 103 18.51 -0.98 -31.09
C ALA A 103 18.53 -0.57 -32.57
N SER A 104 18.98 -1.46 -33.45
CA SER A 104 18.65 -1.38 -34.87
C SER A 104 17.16 -1.67 -35.02
N VAL A 105 16.40 -0.72 -35.55
CA VAL A 105 14.93 -0.71 -35.65
C VAL A 105 14.43 -1.90 -36.49
N SER A 106 14.28 -3.05 -35.84
CA SER A 106 13.60 -4.21 -36.40
C SER A 106 12.76 -4.97 -35.37
N THR A 107 12.95 -4.74 -34.06
CA THR A 107 12.29 -5.55 -33.02
C THR A 107 11.68 -4.77 -31.84
N LEU A 108 11.30 -3.50 -32.01
CA LEU A 108 10.37 -2.84 -31.09
C LEU A 108 8.97 -2.80 -31.72
N ASN A 109 8.19 -3.81 -31.36
CA ASN A 109 6.90 -4.18 -31.92
C ASN A 109 5.93 -2.98 -32.07
N LYS A 110 5.38 -2.79 -33.28
CA LYS A 110 4.47 -1.71 -33.74
C LYS A 110 3.08 -1.67 -33.08
N LYS A 111 2.86 -2.30 -31.93
CA LYS A 111 1.57 -2.24 -31.21
C LYS A 111 1.74 -1.59 -29.84
N ALA A 112 1.77 -0.26 -29.83
CA ALA A 112 1.43 0.52 -28.65
C ALA A 112 -0.09 0.41 -28.44
N THR A 113 -0.55 -0.67 -27.82
CA THR A 113 -1.93 -0.74 -27.33
C THR A 113 -2.09 0.26 -26.20
N HIS A 114 -3.00 1.22 -26.37
CA HIS A 114 -3.54 2.05 -25.29
C HIS A 114 -3.88 1.16 -24.09
N PHE A 115 -3.19 1.37 -22.98
CA PHE A 115 -3.33 0.57 -21.77
C PHE A 115 -3.99 1.43 -20.69
N SER A 116 -5.24 1.10 -20.33
CA SER A 116 -5.94 1.75 -19.22
C SER A 116 -5.51 1.11 -17.90
N LEU A 117 -5.48 1.91 -16.83
CA LEU A 117 -5.18 1.47 -15.46
C LEU A 117 -6.11 0.35 -14.98
N SER A 118 -7.31 0.25 -15.55
CA SER A 118 -8.22 -0.87 -15.30
C SER A 118 -7.65 -2.20 -15.80
N ASP A 119 -6.89 -2.23 -16.89
CA ASP A 119 -6.49 -3.47 -17.56
C ASP A 119 -5.29 -4.17 -16.93
N LEU A 120 -4.35 -3.44 -16.31
CA LEU A 120 -3.19 -4.06 -15.64
C LEU A 120 -3.57 -4.69 -14.29
N ILE A 121 -4.61 -4.15 -13.65
CA ILE A 121 -5.07 -4.53 -12.32
C ILE A 121 -6.18 -5.60 -12.39
N TYR A 122 -7.01 -5.61 -13.45
CA TYR A 122 -8.16 -6.54 -13.56
C TYR A 122 -7.92 -7.78 -14.45
N LYS A 123 -6.91 -7.84 -15.32
CA LYS A 123 -6.80 -8.94 -16.32
C LYS A 123 -6.15 -10.24 -15.83
N LYS A 124 -5.64 -10.33 -14.60
CA LYS A 124 -5.16 -11.61 -14.06
C LYS A 124 -6.15 -12.18 -13.07
N THR A 125 -7.22 -12.77 -13.60
CA THR A 125 -7.94 -13.83 -12.90
C THR A 125 -6.93 -14.97 -12.67
N LEU A 126 -6.58 -15.23 -11.40
CA LEU A 126 -5.52 -16.14 -10.92
C LEU A 126 -4.07 -15.62 -11.11
N ILE A 127 -3.60 -14.79 -10.18
CA ILE A 127 -2.17 -14.40 -10.07
C ILE A 127 -1.45 -15.42 -9.20
N ASN A 128 -0.74 -16.38 -9.81
CA ASN A 128 0.19 -17.23 -9.07
C ASN A 128 1.32 -16.34 -8.46
N LEU A 129 1.18 -16.02 -7.17
CA LEU A 129 2.11 -15.14 -6.46
C LEU A 129 3.54 -15.68 -6.41
N GLU A 130 3.73 -17.00 -6.41
CA GLU A 130 5.06 -17.61 -6.45
C GLU A 130 5.73 -17.38 -7.79
N LYS A 131 4.99 -17.54 -8.89
CA LYS A 131 5.50 -17.31 -10.25
C LYS A 131 5.77 -15.82 -10.53
N GLU A 132 4.87 -14.95 -10.06
CA GLU A 132 4.93 -13.51 -10.35
C GLU A 132 5.89 -12.77 -9.42
N TYR A 133 6.02 -13.25 -8.17
CA TYR A 133 6.81 -12.61 -7.13
C TYR A 133 7.67 -13.61 -6.34
N PRO A 134 8.54 -14.40 -6.99
CA PRO A 134 9.24 -15.53 -6.36
C PRO A 134 10.03 -15.11 -5.11
N ALA A 135 10.73 -13.97 -5.15
CA ALA A 135 11.47 -13.46 -4.00
C ALA A 135 10.56 -13.03 -2.84
N LYS A 136 9.43 -12.36 -3.11
CA LYS A 136 8.49 -11.93 -2.06
C LYS A 136 7.79 -13.15 -1.45
N TYR A 137 7.39 -14.09 -2.29
CA TYR A 137 6.77 -15.34 -1.89
C TYR A 137 7.68 -16.16 -0.98
N PHE A 138 8.93 -16.40 -1.40
CA PHE A 138 9.94 -17.09 -0.61
C PHE A 138 10.24 -16.39 0.72
N ASN A 139 10.31 -15.05 0.74
CA ASN A 139 10.54 -14.28 1.96
C ASN A 139 9.38 -14.42 2.97
N LEU A 140 8.13 -14.42 2.50
CA LEU A 140 6.97 -14.65 3.35
C LEU A 140 6.97 -16.10 3.88
N PHE A 141 7.18 -17.10 3.01
CA PHE A 141 7.26 -18.50 3.44
C PHE A 141 8.36 -18.69 4.48
N ASN A 142 9.55 -18.14 4.27
CA ASN A 142 10.65 -18.24 5.23
C ASN A 142 10.34 -17.68 6.62
N LYS A 143 9.46 -16.68 6.71
CA LYS A 143 9.01 -16.12 8.00
C LYS A 143 8.08 -17.07 8.75
N VAL A 144 7.38 -17.95 8.06
CA VAL A 144 6.33 -18.81 8.63
C VAL A 144 6.59 -20.32 8.48
N LYS A 145 7.70 -20.73 7.86
CA LYS A 145 8.05 -22.14 7.59
C LYS A 145 8.17 -23.05 8.81
N LYS A 146 8.27 -22.47 10.01
CA LYS A 146 8.21 -23.23 11.28
C LYS A 146 6.79 -23.63 11.67
N TYR A 147 5.79 -22.96 11.09
CA TYR A 147 4.37 -23.08 11.44
C TYR A 147 3.55 -23.71 10.31
N TYR A 148 3.98 -23.53 9.06
CA TYR A 148 3.32 -24.05 7.86
C TYR A 148 4.30 -24.89 7.05
N SER A 149 3.87 -26.09 6.65
CA SER A 149 4.51 -26.81 5.56
C SER A 149 4.38 -26.02 4.26
N LYS A 150 5.24 -26.32 3.28
CA LYS A 150 5.18 -25.68 1.95
C LYS A 150 3.79 -25.87 1.32
N LYS A 151 3.23 -27.09 1.39
CA LYS A 151 1.88 -27.39 0.89
C LYS A 151 0.79 -26.55 1.58
N GLU A 152 0.75 -26.51 2.91
CA GLU A 152 -0.24 -25.71 3.63
C GLU A 152 -0.13 -24.21 3.31
N PHE A 153 1.09 -23.70 3.15
CA PHE A 153 1.34 -22.32 2.76
C PHE A 153 0.88 -22.03 1.33
N ASP A 154 1.14 -22.95 0.41
CA ASP A 154 0.67 -22.87 -0.96
C ASP A 154 -0.87 -22.87 -0.98
N ASP A 155 -1.52 -23.83 -0.34
CA ASP A 155 -2.98 -23.95 -0.24
C ASP A 155 -3.62 -22.67 0.33
N LEU A 156 -2.98 -22.06 1.34
CA LEU A 156 -3.44 -20.79 1.91
C LEU A 156 -3.44 -19.64 0.90
N LEU A 157 -2.51 -19.65 -0.07
CA LEU A 157 -2.35 -18.61 -1.10
C LEU A 157 -2.92 -19.02 -2.48
N LEU A 158 -3.45 -20.25 -2.63
CA LEU A 158 -3.94 -20.80 -3.90
C LEU A 158 -5.37 -20.38 -4.24
N ASP A 159 -6.27 -20.16 -3.27
CA ASP A 159 -7.60 -19.59 -3.54
C ASP A 159 -7.48 -18.08 -3.82
N GLN A 160 -7.08 -17.73 -5.05
CA GLN A 160 -6.85 -16.36 -5.49
C GLN A 160 -8.10 -15.66 -6.02
N SER A 161 -9.18 -16.42 -6.26
CA SER A 161 -10.50 -15.89 -6.66
C SER A 161 -10.97 -14.77 -5.73
N ASN A 162 -10.64 -14.91 -4.44
CA ASN A 162 -11.03 -13.99 -3.39
C ASN A 162 -9.91 -13.05 -2.93
N LEU A 163 -8.65 -13.30 -3.29
CA LEU A 163 -7.49 -12.54 -2.79
C LEU A 163 -7.22 -11.26 -3.56
N LEU A 164 -7.74 -11.14 -4.78
CA LEU A 164 -7.34 -10.11 -5.71
C LEU A 164 -8.39 -9.00 -5.87
N LEU A 165 -8.01 -7.82 -5.36
CA LEU A 165 -8.32 -6.51 -5.95
C LEU A 165 -9.80 -6.20 -6.18
N GLN A 166 -10.65 -6.63 -5.25
CA GLN A 166 -11.93 -5.97 -5.02
C GLN A 166 -11.69 -4.45 -4.90
N ARG A 167 -12.50 -3.66 -5.62
CA ARG A 167 -12.31 -2.21 -5.81
C ARG A 167 -12.01 -1.47 -4.49
N GLU A 168 -12.70 -1.84 -3.41
CA GLU A 168 -12.53 -1.16 -2.12
C GLU A 168 -11.13 -1.33 -1.50
N TYR A 169 -10.44 -2.44 -1.73
CA TYR A 169 -9.07 -2.68 -1.23
C TYR A 169 -8.04 -1.96 -2.11
N LEU A 170 -8.27 -1.97 -3.42
CA LEU A 170 -7.44 -1.24 -4.37
C LEU A 170 -7.43 0.26 -4.07
N ASP A 171 -8.59 0.86 -3.78
CA ASP A 171 -8.68 2.28 -3.43
C ASP A 171 -7.81 2.63 -2.21
N LYS A 172 -7.71 1.71 -1.23
CA LYS A 172 -6.81 1.89 -0.08
C LYS A 172 -5.35 1.74 -0.45
N LEU A 173 -5.02 0.79 -1.31
CA LEU A 173 -3.65 0.61 -1.80
C LEU A 173 -3.20 1.83 -2.62
N ILE A 174 -4.06 2.34 -3.52
CA ILE A 174 -3.84 3.57 -4.29
C ILE A 174 -3.64 4.76 -3.36
N PHE A 175 -4.52 4.92 -2.36
CA PHE A 175 -4.37 5.99 -1.38
C PHE A 175 -3.05 5.88 -0.65
N LEU A 176 -2.64 4.68 -0.22
CA LEU A 176 -1.40 4.46 0.51
C LEU A 176 -0.16 4.74 -0.36
N ALA A 177 -0.17 4.31 -1.62
CA ALA A 177 0.91 4.54 -2.60
C ALA A 177 0.99 5.99 -3.09
N SER A 178 -0.11 6.76 -2.98
CA SER A 178 -0.18 8.12 -3.50
C SER A 178 0.86 9.07 -2.87
N PRO A 179 1.57 9.88 -3.68
CA PRO A 179 2.55 10.83 -3.16
C PRO A 179 1.93 12.00 -2.39
N VAL A 180 0.61 12.23 -2.52
CA VAL A 180 -0.13 13.25 -1.75
C VAL A 180 -0.78 12.69 -0.48
N SER A 181 -0.59 11.40 -0.18
CA SER A 181 -1.28 10.69 0.90
C SER A 181 -1.03 11.29 2.28
N ILE A 182 0.24 11.61 2.59
CA ILE A 182 0.62 12.21 3.88
C ILE A 182 -0.02 13.58 4.07
N LYS A 183 0.02 14.44 3.03
CA LYS A 183 -0.63 15.76 3.07
C LYS A 183 -2.15 15.62 3.31
N LYS A 184 -2.80 14.66 2.66
CA LYS A 184 -4.23 14.37 2.86
C LYS A 184 -4.51 13.89 4.27
N GLN A 185 -3.72 12.97 4.81
CA GLN A 185 -3.85 12.49 6.19
C GLN A 185 -3.69 13.64 7.18
N ASN A 186 -2.63 14.44 7.06
CA ASN A 186 -2.39 15.59 7.95
C ASN A 186 -3.54 16.61 7.90
N LYS A 187 -4.14 16.85 6.73
CA LYS A 187 -5.32 17.74 6.61
C LYS A 187 -6.57 17.13 7.28
N GLN A 188 -6.74 15.82 7.21
CA GLN A 188 -7.81 15.10 7.92
C GLN A 188 -7.59 15.07 9.44
N HIS A 189 -6.36 15.26 9.90
CA HIS A 189 -6.02 15.29 11.33
C HIS A 189 -6.34 16.62 12.05
N LYS A 190 -7.14 17.51 11.45
CA LYS A 190 -7.61 18.73 12.13
C LYS A 190 -8.41 18.39 13.39
N ASP A 191 -7.91 18.92 14.50
CA ASP A 191 -8.31 18.74 15.91
C ASP A 191 -9.28 17.61 16.25
N TRP A 192 -8.81 16.37 16.10
CA TRP A 192 -9.52 15.18 16.58
C TRP A 192 -9.79 15.20 18.09
N VAL A 193 -9.05 16.00 18.88
CA VAL A 193 -9.24 16.06 20.33
C VAL A 193 -10.64 16.58 20.63
N SER A 194 -11.10 17.64 19.98
CA SER A 194 -12.47 18.16 20.17
C SER A 194 -13.58 17.13 19.85
N ILE A 195 -13.34 16.28 18.85
CA ILE A 195 -14.27 15.23 18.41
C ILE A 195 -14.23 14.03 19.36
N LEU A 196 -13.04 13.66 19.84
CA LEU A 196 -12.81 12.47 20.66
C LEU A 196 -13.00 12.75 22.16
N VAL A 197 -12.86 14.00 22.59
CA VAL A 197 -12.84 14.45 23.97
C VAL A 197 -13.84 15.58 24.19
N ASN A 198 -15.10 15.20 24.40
CA ASN A 198 -16.21 16.10 24.71
C ASN A 198 -17.20 15.42 25.67
N GLN A 199 -18.23 16.15 26.09
CA GLN A 199 -19.18 15.64 27.08
C GLN A 199 -19.86 14.34 26.64
N LYS A 200 -20.21 14.23 25.35
CA LYS A 200 -20.85 13.02 24.80
C LYS A 200 -19.92 11.81 24.89
N THR A 201 -18.65 11.95 24.50
CA THR A 201 -17.70 10.84 24.54
C THR A 201 -17.32 10.45 25.97
N LEU A 202 -17.29 11.40 26.90
CA LEU A 202 -17.09 11.14 28.33
C LEU A 202 -18.28 10.40 28.95
N ASN A 203 -19.51 10.80 28.63
CA ASN A 203 -20.72 10.11 29.10
C ASN A 203 -20.78 8.66 28.56
N ASN A 204 -20.46 8.46 27.29
CA ASN A 204 -20.35 7.11 26.71
C ASN A 204 -19.26 6.28 27.41
N GLY A 205 -18.12 6.89 27.72
CA GLY A 205 -17.05 6.26 28.48
C GLY A 205 -17.50 5.84 29.87
N LYS A 206 -18.28 6.66 30.57
CA LYS A 206 -18.82 6.33 31.90
C LYS A 206 -19.74 5.13 31.85
N LEU A 207 -20.69 5.12 30.90
CA LEU A 207 -21.59 3.97 30.72
C LEU A 207 -20.82 2.69 30.38
N PHE A 208 -19.83 2.79 29.49
CA PHE A 208 -19.00 1.65 29.12
C PHE A 208 -18.15 1.16 30.29
N PHE A 209 -17.56 2.07 31.07
CA PHE A 209 -16.79 1.74 32.25
C PHE A 209 -17.65 1.04 33.30
N GLU A 210 -18.82 1.57 33.67
CA GLU A 210 -19.69 0.93 34.66
C GLU A 210 -20.14 -0.47 34.21
N LYS A 211 -20.44 -0.64 32.91
CA LYS A 211 -20.80 -1.95 32.35
C LYS A 211 -19.68 -3.00 32.45
N HIS A 212 -18.43 -2.57 32.38
CA HIS A 212 -17.25 -3.45 32.33
C HIS A 212 -16.28 -3.21 33.49
N LYS A 213 -16.81 -2.69 34.60
CA LYS A 213 -16.04 -2.14 35.72
C LYS A 213 -15.04 -3.12 36.29
N ASP A 214 -15.47 -4.36 36.50
CA ASP A 214 -14.62 -5.40 37.10
C ASP A 214 -13.43 -5.73 36.22
N HIS A 215 -13.60 -5.79 34.89
CA HIS A 215 -12.47 -6.00 33.97
C HIS A 215 -11.46 -4.86 34.02
N PHE A 216 -11.93 -3.61 34.06
CA PHE A 216 -11.04 -2.45 34.16
C PHE A 216 -10.28 -2.43 35.50
N LEU A 217 -10.96 -2.65 36.62
CA LEU A 217 -10.34 -2.65 37.94
C LEU A 217 -9.37 -3.82 38.10
N ASN A 218 -9.71 -5.00 37.60
CA ASN A 218 -8.82 -6.16 37.59
C ASN A 218 -7.59 -5.93 36.70
N ALA A 219 -7.77 -5.36 35.51
CA ALA A 219 -6.65 -5.01 34.63
C ALA A 219 -5.72 -3.98 35.30
N GLN A 220 -6.28 -2.96 35.95
CA GLN A 220 -5.52 -1.97 36.71
C GLN A 220 -4.72 -2.64 37.83
N LYS A 221 -5.37 -3.46 38.66
CA LYS A 221 -4.73 -4.19 39.76
C LYS A 221 -3.56 -5.07 39.27
N ASN A 222 -3.74 -5.77 38.16
CA ASN A 222 -2.76 -6.74 37.66
C ASN A 222 -1.58 -6.09 36.90
N THR A 223 -1.78 -4.90 36.36
CA THR A 223 -0.79 -4.26 35.48
C THR A 223 -0.19 -2.98 36.05
N GLY A 224 -0.86 -2.32 37.00
CA GLY A 224 -0.53 -0.98 37.47
C GLY A 224 -0.88 0.13 36.46
N VAL A 225 -1.58 -0.21 35.37
CA VAL A 225 -2.04 0.75 34.35
C VAL A 225 -3.42 1.24 34.74
N GLN A 226 -3.62 2.56 34.74
CA GLN A 226 -4.87 3.14 35.22
C GLN A 226 -6.06 2.80 34.30
N ALA A 227 -7.21 2.49 34.89
CA ALA A 227 -8.44 2.15 34.18
C ALA A 227 -8.90 3.29 33.25
N SER A 228 -8.73 4.54 33.68
CA SER A 228 -9.03 5.73 32.86
C SER A 228 -8.18 5.79 31.59
N ASP A 229 -6.95 5.30 31.64
CA ASP A 229 -6.00 5.32 30.53
C ASP A 229 -6.34 4.24 29.52
N ILE A 230 -6.66 3.04 30.02
CA ILE A 230 -7.13 1.93 29.19
C ILE A 230 -8.42 2.34 28.46
N LEU A 231 -9.39 2.90 29.19
CA LEU A 231 -10.65 3.39 28.63
C LEU A 231 -10.42 4.47 27.57
N SER A 232 -9.51 5.41 27.86
CA SER A 232 -9.17 6.50 26.96
C SER A 232 -8.61 6.01 25.61
N ILE A 233 -7.70 5.02 25.65
CA ILE A 233 -7.17 4.38 24.44
C ILE A 233 -8.28 3.67 23.67
N LEU A 234 -9.13 2.87 24.32
CA LEU A 234 -10.23 2.17 23.64
C LEU A 234 -11.24 3.15 23.01
N ASN A 235 -11.49 4.31 23.65
CA ASN A 235 -12.31 5.37 23.05
C ASN A 235 -11.60 5.99 21.84
N TRP A 236 -10.30 6.26 21.93
CA TRP A 236 -9.54 6.88 20.84
C TRP A 236 -9.48 5.96 19.62
N GLU A 237 -9.15 4.69 19.82
CA GLU A 237 -8.86 3.73 18.76
C GLU A 237 -10.11 3.31 17.98
N SER A 238 -11.21 3.02 18.69
CA SER A 238 -12.40 2.42 18.05
C SER A 238 -13.73 3.00 18.54
N ARG A 239 -13.70 4.07 19.34
CA ARG A 239 -14.89 4.59 20.03
C ARG A 239 -15.56 3.51 20.87
N LEU A 240 -14.75 2.83 21.69
CA LEU A 240 -15.20 1.76 22.58
C LEU A 240 -15.79 0.59 21.79
N GLY A 241 -15.19 0.29 20.63
CA GLY A 241 -15.55 -0.83 19.78
C GLY A 241 -16.63 -0.53 18.74
N LYS A 242 -17.12 0.70 18.62
CA LYS A 242 -18.09 1.05 17.56
C LYS A 242 -17.48 1.00 16.15
N TYR A 243 -16.20 1.33 16.00
CA TYR A 243 -15.50 1.36 14.71
C TYR A 243 -14.25 0.48 14.76
N ARG A 244 -14.44 -0.82 14.49
CA ARG A 244 -13.36 -1.83 14.46
C ARG A 244 -12.77 -1.98 13.05
N GLY A 245 -13.50 -1.52 12.05
CA GLY A 245 -13.20 -1.68 10.64
C GLY A 245 -13.87 -2.91 10.04
N LYS A 246 -13.86 -2.98 8.70
CA LYS A 246 -14.59 -3.98 7.91
C LYS A 246 -13.71 -4.73 6.91
N TYR A 247 -12.44 -4.38 6.82
CA TYR A 247 -11.53 -4.91 5.81
C TYR A 247 -10.89 -6.20 6.31
N GLU A 248 -10.79 -7.19 5.44
CA GLU A 248 -10.06 -8.43 5.72
C GLU A 248 -8.56 -8.13 5.75
N ILE A 249 -7.96 -8.37 6.91
CA ILE A 249 -6.60 -7.94 7.21
C ILE A 249 -5.56 -8.69 6.39
N PHE A 250 -5.84 -9.96 6.09
CA PHE A 250 -5.07 -10.74 5.14
C PHE A 250 -4.93 -10.03 3.79
N LYS A 251 -6.05 -9.59 3.21
CA LYS A 251 -6.07 -8.89 1.91
C LYS A 251 -5.35 -7.55 1.99
N ILE A 252 -5.48 -6.81 3.08
CA ILE A 252 -4.75 -5.55 3.27
C ILE A 252 -3.24 -5.78 3.17
N PHE A 253 -2.68 -6.73 3.92
CA PHE A 253 -1.23 -6.91 3.93
C PHE A 253 -0.69 -7.65 2.71
N ILE A 254 -1.45 -8.58 2.11
CA ILE A 254 -1.11 -9.17 0.81
C ILE A 254 -0.97 -8.08 -0.24
N ASN A 255 -1.97 -7.20 -0.37
CA ASN A 255 -1.94 -6.12 -1.35
C ASN A 255 -0.80 -5.12 -1.11
N GLN A 256 -0.56 -4.75 0.15
CA GLN A 256 0.56 -3.86 0.51
C GLN A 256 1.93 -4.48 0.23
N TYR A 257 2.09 -5.80 0.42
CA TYR A 257 3.38 -6.45 0.25
C TYR A 257 3.68 -6.80 -1.21
N PHE A 258 2.72 -7.41 -1.90
CA PHE A 258 2.91 -7.91 -3.25
C PHE A 258 2.74 -6.83 -4.31
N HIS A 259 1.79 -5.90 -4.17
CA HIS A 259 1.30 -5.08 -5.29
C HIS A 259 1.54 -3.56 -5.17
N ILE A 260 2.07 -3.07 -4.05
CA ILE A 260 2.20 -1.62 -3.83
C ILE A 260 3.21 -0.94 -4.78
N ASP A 261 4.18 -1.71 -5.30
CA ASP A 261 5.21 -1.19 -6.21
C ASP A 261 4.62 -0.90 -7.60
N GLU A 262 3.76 -1.79 -8.07
CA GLU A 262 3.02 -1.63 -9.33
C GLU A 262 2.08 -0.43 -9.23
N VAL A 263 1.37 -0.29 -8.11
CA VAL A 263 0.48 0.85 -7.91
C VAL A 263 1.26 2.16 -7.86
N GLU A 264 2.41 2.20 -7.19
CA GLU A 264 3.32 3.37 -7.24
C GLU A 264 3.74 3.70 -8.66
N PHE A 265 4.19 2.69 -9.39
CA PHE A 265 4.70 2.87 -10.74
C PHE A 265 3.61 3.41 -11.68
N GLU A 266 2.38 2.93 -11.53
CA GLU A 266 1.24 3.47 -12.28
C GLU A 266 0.90 4.91 -11.90
N LEU A 267 0.95 5.26 -10.61
CA LEU A 267 0.74 6.63 -10.15
C LEU A 267 1.81 7.57 -10.71
N PHE A 268 3.05 7.10 -10.83
CA PHE A 268 4.14 7.81 -11.47
C PHE A 268 3.83 8.14 -12.93
N LYS A 269 3.54 7.12 -13.75
CA LYS A 269 3.17 7.31 -15.17
C LYS A 269 1.99 8.26 -15.37
N LYS A 270 1.02 8.24 -14.44
CA LYS A 270 -0.18 9.09 -14.47
C LYS A 270 0.05 10.53 -14.00
N GLY A 271 1.28 10.93 -13.78
CA GLY A 271 1.61 12.28 -13.38
C GLY A 271 1.19 12.65 -11.95
N HIS A 272 1.02 11.66 -11.05
CA HIS A 272 0.60 11.97 -9.67
C HIS A 272 1.69 12.68 -8.85
N TYR A 273 2.95 12.61 -9.27
CA TYR A 273 4.08 13.27 -8.61
C TYR A 273 4.20 14.76 -8.95
N GLN A 274 3.57 15.21 -10.03
CA GLN A 274 3.48 16.60 -10.44
C GLN A 274 2.34 17.35 -9.71
N LYS A 275 1.52 16.64 -8.92
CA LYS A 275 0.39 17.23 -8.19
C LYS A 275 0.88 18.08 -7.02
N GLN A 276 0.16 19.17 -6.75
CA GLN A 276 0.49 20.08 -5.66
C GLN A 276 0.53 19.39 -4.28
N GLY A 277 1.70 19.41 -3.64
CA GLY A 277 1.94 18.76 -2.35
C GLY A 277 2.14 17.25 -2.44
N ALA A 278 2.49 16.74 -3.62
CA ALA A 278 3.09 15.43 -3.78
C ALA A 278 4.49 15.44 -3.14
N MET A 279 4.85 14.32 -2.50
CA MET A 279 6.24 14.05 -2.11
C MET A 279 7.11 13.80 -3.34
N ASP A 280 8.39 14.11 -3.26
CA ASP A 280 9.37 13.66 -4.24
C ASP A 280 9.36 12.14 -4.36
N ARG A 281 9.54 11.63 -5.59
CA ARG A 281 9.47 10.19 -5.85
C ARG A 281 10.44 9.36 -5.01
N PRO A 282 11.72 9.72 -4.84
CA PRO A 282 12.63 8.96 -3.97
C PRO A 282 12.13 8.88 -2.52
N VAL A 283 11.53 9.95 -2.01
CA VAL A 283 10.95 10.00 -0.66
C VAL A 283 9.72 9.08 -0.57
N ALA A 284 8.83 9.16 -1.55
CA ALA A 284 7.65 8.29 -1.63
C ALA A 284 8.05 6.80 -1.70
N VAL A 285 8.98 6.44 -2.60
CA VAL A 285 9.47 5.07 -2.76
C VAL A 285 10.11 4.55 -1.45
N LYS A 286 10.94 5.35 -0.77
CA LYS A 286 11.52 5.00 0.54
C LYS A 286 10.43 4.75 1.59
N ARG A 287 9.34 5.52 1.57
CA ARG A 287 8.18 5.29 2.44
C ARG A 287 7.46 3.98 2.08
N LEU A 288 7.26 3.67 0.80
CA LEU A 288 6.62 2.42 0.37
C LEU A 288 7.46 1.19 0.73
N GLN A 289 8.80 1.28 0.68
CA GLN A 289 9.67 0.22 1.19
C GLN A 289 9.43 -0.08 2.68
N LYS A 290 9.27 0.96 3.51
CA LYS A 290 8.92 0.79 4.93
C LYS A 290 7.53 0.14 5.10
N ILE A 291 6.56 0.52 4.26
CA ILE A 291 5.21 -0.07 4.25
C ILE A 291 5.28 -1.55 3.88
N LYS A 292 5.98 -1.92 2.79
CA LYS A 292 6.17 -3.34 2.41
C LYS A 292 6.82 -4.15 3.51
N LYS A 293 7.86 -3.62 4.16
CA LYS A 293 8.52 -4.30 5.28
C LYS A 293 7.56 -4.51 6.46
N ARG A 294 6.74 -3.51 6.78
CA ARG A 294 5.69 -3.63 7.81
C ARG A 294 4.60 -4.61 7.40
N ALA A 295 4.18 -4.62 6.15
CA ALA A 295 3.18 -5.53 5.62
C ALA A 295 3.66 -6.99 5.70
N LEU A 296 4.90 -7.28 5.26
CA LEU A 296 5.52 -8.59 5.43
C LEU A 296 5.51 -9.03 6.89
N ASN A 297 5.96 -8.15 7.80
CA ASN A 297 6.00 -8.47 9.22
C ASN A 297 4.60 -8.77 9.78
N ASN A 298 3.62 -7.89 9.54
CA ASN A 298 2.27 -8.07 10.06
C ASN A 298 1.55 -9.26 9.43
N LEU A 299 1.71 -9.50 8.13
CA LEU A 299 1.17 -10.68 7.47
C LEU A 299 1.75 -11.96 8.10
N SER A 300 3.07 -12.01 8.29
CA SER A 300 3.72 -13.16 8.94
C SER A 300 3.18 -13.39 10.35
N GLN A 301 2.99 -12.32 11.14
CA GLN A 301 2.47 -12.41 12.50
C GLN A 301 0.99 -12.84 12.53
N LEU A 302 0.17 -12.36 11.59
CA LEU A 302 -1.22 -12.82 11.42
C LEU A 302 -1.27 -14.32 11.13
N LEU A 303 -0.42 -14.80 10.22
CA LEU A 303 -0.33 -16.22 9.87
C LEU A 303 0.12 -17.08 11.05
N ILE A 304 1.15 -16.65 11.77
CA ILE A 304 1.64 -17.36 12.96
C ILE A 304 0.55 -17.43 14.03
N TRP A 305 -0.13 -16.31 14.27
CA TRP A 305 -1.23 -16.25 15.23
C TRP A 305 -2.35 -17.20 14.83
N ALA A 306 -2.81 -17.15 13.59
CA ALA A 306 -3.82 -18.05 13.04
C ALA A 306 -3.47 -19.53 13.24
N ARG A 307 -2.20 -19.91 13.02
CA ARG A 307 -1.76 -21.29 13.24
C ARG A 307 -1.80 -21.68 14.72
N ASN A 308 -1.40 -20.77 15.61
CA ASN A 308 -1.32 -21.04 17.04
C ASN A 308 -2.70 -21.12 17.70
N THR A 309 -3.71 -20.42 17.18
CA THR A 309 -5.06 -20.35 17.78
C THR A 309 -6.15 -21.02 16.94
N GLY A 310 -5.82 -21.49 15.73
CA GLY A 310 -6.72 -22.30 14.91
C GLY A 310 -7.83 -21.53 14.17
N PHE A 311 -7.70 -20.21 13.96
CA PHE A 311 -8.65 -19.45 13.14
C PHE A 311 -8.17 -19.30 11.68
N ASP A 312 -9.09 -19.04 10.75
CA ASP A 312 -8.74 -18.71 9.36
C ASP A 312 -8.23 -17.24 9.25
N PRO A 313 -6.97 -16.99 8.87
CA PRO A 313 -6.43 -15.64 8.77
C PRO A 313 -7.15 -14.77 7.73
N LYS A 314 -7.84 -15.37 6.75
CA LYS A 314 -8.53 -14.66 5.65
C LYS A 314 -9.79 -13.93 6.11
N ILE A 315 -10.42 -14.38 7.20
CA ILE A 315 -11.70 -13.81 7.67
C ILE A 315 -11.53 -12.72 8.75
N VAL A 316 -10.31 -12.53 9.27
CA VAL A 316 -10.06 -11.52 10.32
C VAL A 316 -10.29 -10.12 9.76
N LYS A 317 -11.23 -9.39 10.39
CA LYS A 317 -11.58 -8.02 10.01
C LYS A 317 -10.87 -6.98 10.86
N GLY A 318 -10.67 -5.80 10.27
CA GLY A 318 -10.09 -4.66 10.96
C GLY A 318 -10.11 -3.39 10.11
N SER A 319 -9.30 -2.41 10.51
CA SER A 319 -9.20 -1.13 9.81
C SER A 319 -8.49 -1.27 8.47
N TRP A 320 -8.64 -0.24 7.63
CA TRP A 320 -7.99 -0.17 6.32
C TRP A 320 -6.46 -0.15 6.39
N ALA A 321 -5.89 0.15 7.57
CA ALA A 321 -4.45 0.10 7.82
C ALA A 321 -3.97 -1.27 8.31
N GLY A 322 -4.89 -2.17 8.66
CA GLY A 322 -4.55 -3.51 9.13
C GLY A 322 -4.64 -3.72 10.64
N ALA A 323 -5.26 -2.80 11.38
CA ALA A 323 -5.40 -2.89 12.84
C ALA A 323 -6.70 -3.63 13.24
N ILE A 324 -6.62 -4.47 14.26
CA ILE A 324 -7.61 -5.48 14.64
C ILE A 324 -8.31 -5.08 15.95
N GLY A 325 -9.62 -5.30 15.97
CA GLY A 325 -10.43 -5.26 17.20
C GLY A 325 -10.68 -3.87 17.78
N ILE A 326 -11.19 -3.85 19.01
CA ILE A 326 -11.41 -2.64 19.81
C ILE A 326 -10.10 -1.87 20.08
N PRO A 327 -8.94 -2.52 20.38
CA PRO A 327 -7.72 -1.79 20.69
C PRO A 327 -6.95 -1.35 19.43
N GLN A 328 -7.41 -1.73 18.23
CA GLN A 328 -6.72 -1.45 16.97
C GLN A 328 -5.25 -1.92 16.99
N PHE A 329 -5.03 -3.16 17.45
CA PHE A 329 -3.70 -3.77 17.40
C PHE A 329 -3.34 -4.18 15.97
N MET A 330 -2.15 -3.80 15.53
CA MET A 330 -1.54 -4.43 14.36
C MET A 330 -1.21 -5.90 14.70
N PRO A 331 -1.19 -6.85 13.75
CA PRO A 331 -0.82 -8.23 14.03
C PRO A 331 0.52 -8.41 14.75
N ALA A 332 1.49 -7.53 14.50
CA ALA A 332 2.76 -7.55 15.21
C ALA A 332 2.66 -7.20 16.71
N SER A 333 1.55 -6.59 17.13
CA SER A 333 1.23 -6.30 18.53
C SER A 333 0.48 -7.46 19.22
N MET A 334 0.18 -8.56 18.52
CA MET A 334 -0.51 -9.71 19.12
C MET A 334 0.29 -10.40 20.22
N ALA A 335 1.60 -10.17 20.30
CA ALA A 335 2.42 -10.63 21.43
C ALA A 335 2.01 -9.98 22.79
N TYR A 336 1.21 -8.91 22.75
CA TYR A 336 0.65 -8.24 23.93
C TYR A 336 -0.82 -8.58 24.16
N ALA A 337 -1.43 -9.36 23.27
CA ALA A 337 -2.82 -9.74 23.40
C ALA A 337 -2.98 -10.76 24.53
N VAL A 338 -4.07 -10.64 25.28
CA VAL A 338 -4.36 -11.45 26.47
C VAL A 338 -5.81 -11.89 26.41
N ASP A 339 -6.02 -13.18 26.65
CA ASP A 339 -7.34 -13.77 26.96
C ASP A 339 -7.80 -13.21 28.32
N GLY A 340 -8.72 -12.26 28.25
CA GLY A 340 -9.13 -11.40 29.36
C GLY A 340 -10.31 -11.94 30.16
N ASP A 341 -11.15 -12.77 29.54
CA ASP A 341 -12.25 -13.48 30.20
C ASP A 341 -11.94 -14.97 30.49
N LYS A 342 -10.79 -15.46 30.03
CA LYS A 342 -10.26 -16.81 30.28
C LYS A 342 -11.07 -17.91 29.61
N ASP A 343 -11.64 -17.62 28.45
CA ASP A 343 -12.40 -18.60 27.66
C ASP A 343 -11.49 -19.53 26.83
N GLY A 344 -10.16 -19.29 26.85
CA GLY A 344 -9.16 -20.05 26.12
C GLY A 344 -8.85 -19.50 24.72
N LEU A 345 -9.53 -18.44 24.30
CA LEU A 345 -9.36 -17.78 23.02
C LEU A 345 -8.95 -16.31 23.22
N ILE A 346 -8.24 -15.76 22.25
CA ILE A 346 -7.95 -14.32 22.21
C ILE A 346 -8.77 -13.74 21.07
N ASP A 347 -9.82 -12.98 21.40
CA ASP A 347 -10.61 -12.19 20.47
C ASP A 347 -10.61 -10.72 20.87
N LEU A 348 -9.79 -9.92 20.18
CA LEU A 348 -9.74 -8.46 20.38
C LEU A 348 -11.03 -7.72 19.99
N ASN A 349 -12.08 -8.42 19.57
CA ASN A 349 -13.43 -7.88 19.44
C ASN A 349 -14.26 -7.97 20.73
N THR A 350 -13.82 -8.76 21.72
CA THR A 350 -14.42 -8.80 23.06
C THR A 350 -13.88 -7.67 23.91
N VAL A 351 -14.69 -7.18 24.82
CA VAL A 351 -14.30 -6.10 25.73
C VAL A 351 -13.25 -6.55 26.75
N PRO A 352 -13.37 -7.73 27.40
CA PRO A 352 -12.38 -8.21 28.36
C PRO A 352 -10.98 -8.28 27.75
N ASP A 353 -10.81 -8.98 26.63
CA ASP A 353 -9.51 -9.15 25.98
C ASP A 353 -8.90 -7.82 25.58
N SER A 354 -9.72 -6.92 25.06
CA SER A 354 -9.28 -5.59 24.65
C SER A 354 -8.75 -4.77 25.84
N ILE A 355 -9.44 -4.81 26.98
CA ILE A 355 -9.01 -4.13 28.21
C ILE A 355 -7.68 -4.70 28.70
N PHE A 356 -7.58 -6.03 28.84
CA PHE A 356 -6.37 -6.68 29.35
C PHE A 356 -5.19 -6.58 28.39
N SER A 357 -5.44 -6.59 27.07
CA SER A 357 -4.42 -6.43 26.04
C SER A 357 -3.84 -5.01 26.03
N VAL A 358 -4.67 -3.96 26.13
CA VAL A 358 -4.18 -2.58 26.26
C VAL A 358 -3.39 -2.38 27.54
N ALA A 359 -3.88 -2.90 28.66
CA ALA A 359 -3.18 -2.84 29.94
C ALA A 359 -1.80 -3.52 29.86
N THR A 360 -1.74 -4.71 29.25
CA THR A 360 -0.51 -5.46 29.05
C THR A 360 0.47 -4.74 28.12
N TYR A 361 -0.02 -4.16 27.02
CA TYR A 361 0.78 -3.35 26.11
C TYR A 361 1.44 -2.18 26.84
N LEU A 362 0.66 -1.40 27.58
CA LEU A 362 1.17 -0.24 28.30
C LEU A 362 2.19 -0.65 29.38
N LYS A 363 1.89 -1.70 30.17
CA LYS A 363 2.83 -2.27 31.14
C LYS A 363 4.17 -2.66 30.49
N ARG A 364 4.13 -3.39 29.38
CA ARG A 364 5.33 -3.81 28.63
C ARG A 364 6.10 -2.63 28.04
N HIS A 365 5.41 -1.53 27.73
CA HIS A 365 6.00 -0.27 27.26
C HIS A 365 6.37 0.71 28.37
N LYS A 366 6.67 0.19 29.57
CA LYS A 366 7.27 0.95 30.66
C LYS A 366 6.39 2.09 31.18
N TYR A 367 5.07 1.85 31.21
CA TYR A 367 4.08 2.80 31.72
C TYR A 367 4.42 3.32 33.12
N LYS A 368 4.82 2.45 34.04
CA LYS A 368 5.17 2.84 35.42
C LYS A 368 6.56 3.48 35.48
N GLU A 369 7.53 2.93 34.75
CA GLU A 369 8.93 3.33 34.86
C GLU A 369 9.29 4.59 34.05
N ARG A 370 8.59 4.86 32.94
CA ARG A 370 8.85 6.00 32.05
C ARG A 370 7.67 6.97 31.93
N GLY A 371 6.56 6.67 32.61
CA GLY A 371 5.35 7.48 32.63
C GLY A 371 4.38 7.18 31.48
N ARG A 372 3.11 7.55 31.71
CA ARG A 372 1.99 7.25 30.80
C ARG A 372 2.15 7.87 29.41
N GLU A 373 2.67 9.09 29.31
CA GLU A 373 2.83 9.79 28.03
C GLU A 373 3.83 9.06 27.12
N TYR A 374 4.93 8.56 27.70
CA TYR A 374 5.88 7.71 26.98
C TYR A 374 5.17 6.46 26.44
N ALA A 375 4.42 5.76 27.29
CA ALA A 375 3.70 4.54 26.88
C ALA A 375 2.62 4.81 25.82
N PHE A 376 1.91 5.94 25.92
CA PHE A 376 0.94 6.38 24.90
C PHE A 376 1.62 6.66 23.57
N TYR A 377 2.78 7.32 23.57
CA TYR A 377 3.55 7.57 22.35
C TYR A 377 4.03 6.26 21.71
N ARG A 378 4.38 5.26 22.52
CA ARG A 378 4.70 3.91 22.02
C ARG A 378 3.49 3.22 21.39
N TYR A 379 2.27 3.51 21.85
CA TYR A 379 1.04 3.01 21.23
C TYR A 379 0.81 3.66 19.86
N ASN A 380 0.90 4.99 19.80
CA ASN A 380 0.79 5.76 18.56
C ASN A 380 1.73 6.97 18.60
N HIS A 381 2.67 7.04 17.65
CA HIS A 381 3.75 8.04 17.61
C HIS A 381 3.23 9.39 17.10
N SER A 382 2.31 10.01 17.85
CA SER A 382 1.67 11.27 17.53
C SER A 382 1.44 12.09 18.82
N ASP A 383 1.97 13.32 18.86
CA ASP A 383 1.79 14.19 20.04
C ASP A 383 0.32 14.55 20.26
N MET A 384 -0.46 14.67 19.18
CA MET A 384 -1.91 14.88 19.24
C MET A 384 -2.61 13.69 19.91
N TYR A 385 -2.20 12.46 19.55
CA TYR A 385 -2.72 11.24 20.18
C TYR A 385 -2.44 11.26 21.69
N VAL A 386 -1.18 11.47 22.07
CA VAL A 386 -0.76 11.47 23.49
C VAL A 386 -1.55 12.52 24.28
N ARG A 387 -1.63 13.75 23.76
CA ARG A 387 -2.38 14.85 24.39
C ARG A 387 -3.85 14.51 24.55
N GLY A 388 -4.48 13.98 23.51
CA GLY A 388 -5.90 13.68 23.51
C GLY A 388 -6.28 12.52 24.43
N VAL A 389 -5.50 11.44 24.42
CA VAL A 389 -5.67 10.30 25.33
C VAL A 389 -5.49 10.73 26.78
N LYS A 390 -4.45 11.51 27.09
CA LYS A 390 -4.24 12.06 28.43
C LYS A 390 -5.41 12.95 28.87
N LEU A 391 -5.80 13.91 28.03
CA LEU A 391 -6.90 14.84 28.34
C LEU A 391 -8.23 14.13 28.60
N TYR A 392 -8.57 13.13 27.79
CA TYR A 392 -9.79 12.35 27.97
C TYR A 392 -9.77 11.62 29.32
N SER A 393 -8.67 10.94 29.63
CA SER A 393 -8.51 10.24 30.90
C SER A 393 -8.62 11.20 32.10
N ASP A 394 -7.96 12.34 32.06
CA ASP A 394 -7.94 13.30 33.17
C ASP A 394 -9.33 13.90 33.40
N LYS A 395 -10.08 14.17 32.33
CA LYS A 395 -11.49 14.58 32.43
C LYS A 395 -12.39 13.45 32.95
N PHE A 396 -12.15 12.22 32.52
CA PHE A 396 -12.92 11.06 32.93
C PHE A 396 -12.80 10.79 34.44
N LYS A 397 -11.59 10.87 35.01
CA LYS A 397 -11.37 10.72 36.45
C LYS A 397 -12.19 11.71 37.28
N LYS A 398 -12.29 12.96 36.83
CA LYS A 398 -13.10 13.99 37.51
C LYS A 398 -14.61 13.69 37.46
N LEU A 399 -15.06 12.92 36.47
CA LEU A 399 -16.47 12.58 36.26
C LEU A 399 -16.94 11.36 37.09
N VAL A 400 -16.01 10.51 37.54
CA VAL A 400 -16.29 9.29 38.31
C VAL A 400 -15.60 9.38 39.68
N PRO A 401 -16.28 9.94 40.70
CA PRO A 401 -15.73 10.06 42.05
C PRO A 401 -15.30 8.69 42.59
N GLY A 402 -14.08 8.60 43.13
CA GLY A 402 -13.49 7.36 43.66
C GLY A 402 -12.52 6.64 42.73
N LEU A 403 -12.48 6.98 41.43
CA LEU A 403 -11.44 6.44 40.52
C LEU A 403 -10.06 7.08 40.76
N SER A 404 -10.05 8.31 41.27
CA SER A 404 -8.85 9.11 41.56
C SER A 404 -8.14 8.71 42.86
N THR A 405 -8.80 7.97 43.75
CA THR A 405 -8.27 7.56 45.07
C THR A 405 -7.74 6.13 45.08
N MET A 406 -7.76 5.44 43.94
CA MET A 406 -7.19 4.09 43.75
C MET A 406 -5.79 4.12 43.12
N GLU A 407 -5.16 5.30 43.08
CA GLU A 407 -3.75 5.52 42.70
C GLU A 407 -2.83 5.21 43.89
#